data_AF-A0A7Y3A3F6-F1
#
_entry.id   AF-A0A7Y3A3F6-F1
#
_cell.length_a   1.000
_cell.length_b   1.000
_cell.length_c   1.000
_cell.angle_alpha   90.00
_cell.angle_beta   90.00
_cell.angle_gamma   90.00
#
_symmetry.space_group_name_H-M   'P 1'
#
loop_
_entity.id
_entity.type
_entity.pdbx_description
1 polymer ?
#
loop_
_entity_poly.entity_id
_entity_poly.type
_entity_poly.pdbx_seq_one_letter_code
_entity_poly.pdbx_strand_id
1 'polypeptide(L)'
;MSSIKHLLYDYLIEAGLDETWAEYLNMIALVLVFLIIIYIVDLIIRKTLRTISHRLAERSKTNFDDILIANKMPRNLAHIVPLLLAYEFIPSIFTDFPYVESIIE
;
A
#
# COMPACT_ATOMS: atom_id res chain seq x y z
N MET A 1 19.47 16.08 -5.69
CA MET A 1 20.03 14.71 -5.59
C MET A 1 18.92 13.76 -6.00
N SER A 2 19.07 13.09 -7.13
CA SER A 2 18.05 12.22 -7.74
C SER A 2 17.64 11.10 -6.77
N SER A 3 16.54 11.34 -6.06
CA SER A 3 15.88 10.31 -5.26
C SER A 3 14.80 9.65 -6.13
N ILE A 4 14.55 8.36 -5.95
CA ILE A 4 13.47 7.66 -6.66
C ILE A 4 12.11 8.39 -6.49
N LYS A 5 11.93 9.04 -5.33
CA LYS A 5 10.75 9.85 -5.00
C LYS A 5 10.60 11.12 -5.83
N HIS A 6 11.68 11.64 -6.45
CA HIS A 6 11.68 12.89 -7.22
C HIS A 6 12.00 12.69 -8.70
N LEU A 7 11.98 11.46 -9.21
CA LEU A 7 12.28 11.20 -10.62
C LEU A 7 11.38 11.98 -11.58
N LEU A 8 10.07 12.06 -11.28
CA LEU A 8 9.14 12.82 -12.11
C LEU A 8 9.31 14.33 -11.87
N TYR A 9 9.55 14.75 -10.62
CA TYR A 9 9.86 16.14 -10.30
C TYR A 9 11.06 16.66 -11.10
N ASP A 10 12.21 15.98 -11.03
CA ASP A 10 13.44 16.37 -11.72
C ASP A 10 13.21 16.51 -13.24
N TYR A 11 12.46 15.57 -13.83
CA TYR A 11 12.09 15.60 -15.25
C TYR A 11 11.18 16.80 -15.60
N LEU A 12 10.22 17.15 -14.74
CA LEU A 12 9.31 18.27 -14.97
C LEU A 12 10.04 19.61 -14.83
N ILE A 13 10.95 19.74 -13.88
CA ILE A 13 11.80 20.93 -13.73
C ILE A 13 12.69 21.11 -14.95
N GLU A 14 13.33 20.04 -15.44
CA GLU A 14 14.16 20.09 -16.66
C GLU A 14 13.33 20.48 -17.90
N ALA A 15 12.06 20.08 -17.94
CA ALA A 15 11.12 20.48 -18.98
C ALA A 15 10.63 21.95 -18.87
N GLY A 16 11.07 22.70 -17.83
CA GLY A 16 10.74 24.10 -17.63
C GLY A 16 9.43 24.35 -16.88
N LEU A 17 8.90 23.35 -16.19
CA LEU A 17 7.72 23.51 -15.33
C LEU A 17 8.09 24.27 -14.03
N ASP A 18 7.12 24.98 -13.48
CA ASP A 18 7.25 25.61 -12.16
C ASP A 18 7.32 24.56 -11.04
N GLU A 19 8.10 24.85 -10.00
CA GLU A 19 8.41 23.96 -8.87
C GLU A 19 7.14 23.48 -8.17
N THR A 20 6.20 24.39 -7.90
CA THR A 20 4.92 24.07 -7.27
C THR A 20 4.16 23.01 -8.07
N TRP A 21 4.08 23.18 -9.39
CA TRP A 21 3.38 22.22 -10.25
C TRP A 21 4.12 20.89 -10.37
N ALA A 22 5.45 20.93 -10.39
CA ALA A 22 6.26 19.72 -10.41
C ALA A 22 6.07 18.88 -9.15
N GLU A 23 6.02 19.51 -7.96
CA GLU A 23 5.76 18.84 -6.67
C GLU A 23 4.39 18.13 -6.65
N TYR A 24 3.31 18.86 -7.01
CA TYR A 24 1.97 18.28 -7.02
C TYR A 24 1.83 17.11 -8.01
N LEU A 25 2.40 17.24 -9.22
CA LEU A 25 2.34 16.18 -10.23
C LEU A 25 3.16 14.96 -9.81
N ASN A 26 4.33 15.17 -9.22
CA ASN A 26 5.16 14.11 -8.66
C ASN A 26 4.42 13.35 -7.55
N MET A 27 3.81 14.05 -6.59
CA MET A 27 3.02 13.45 -5.53
C MET A 27 1.83 12.64 -6.09
N ILE A 28 1.07 13.19 -7.03
CA ILE A 28 -0.06 12.48 -7.66
C ILE A 28 0.41 11.19 -8.34
N ALA A 29 1.53 11.24 -9.07
CA ALA A 29 2.09 10.06 -9.71
C ALA A 29 2.50 9.00 -8.68
N LEU A 30 3.15 9.39 -7.58
CA LEU A 30 3.50 8.49 -6.47
C LEU A 30 2.26 7.85 -5.84
N VAL A 31 1.21 8.63 -5.58
CA VAL A 31 -0.07 8.12 -5.06
C VAL A 31 -0.67 7.07 -6.01
N LEU A 32 -0.72 7.37 -7.31
CA LEU A 32 -1.29 6.46 -8.30
C LEU A 32 -0.52 5.13 -8.38
N VAL A 33 0.81 5.19 -8.44
CA VAL A 33 1.67 4.01 -8.43
C VAL A 33 1.45 3.22 -7.14
N PHE A 34 1.38 3.91 -6.00
CA PHE A 34 1.19 3.27 -4.71
C PHE A 34 -0.18 2.59 -4.57
N LEU A 35 -1.26 3.19 -5.07
CA LEU A 35 -2.58 2.57 -5.10
C LEU A 35 -2.60 1.27 -5.91
N ILE A 36 -1.88 1.25 -7.05
CA ILE A 36 -1.72 0.04 -7.86
C ILE A 36 -0.98 -1.04 -7.06
N ILE A 37 0.11 -0.67 -6.37
CA ILE A 37 0.88 -1.60 -5.53
C ILE A 37 0.00 -2.17 -4.40
N ILE A 38 -0.69 -1.30 -3.66
CA ILE A 38 -1.61 -1.71 -2.58
C ILE A 38 -2.67 -2.68 -3.10
N TYR A 39 -3.26 -2.39 -4.26
CA TYR A 39 -4.27 -3.25 -4.86
C TYR A 39 -3.70 -4.64 -5.19
N ILE A 40 -2.51 -4.70 -5.79
CA ILE A 40 -1.83 -5.96 -6.09
C ILE A 40 -1.51 -6.73 -4.81
N VAL A 41 -0.99 -6.06 -3.78
CA VAL A 41 -0.66 -6.68 -2.49
C VAL A 41 -1.91 -7.25 -1.82
N ASP A 42 -3.01 -6.51 -1.79
CA ASP A 42 -4.28 -6.96 -1.25
C ASP A 42 -4.77 -8.24 -1.97
N LEU A 43 -4.67 -8.29 -3.30
CA LEU A 43 -5.00 -9.50 -4.08
C LEU A 43 -4.12 -10.70 -3.71
N ILE A 44 -2.80 -10.49 -3.61
CA ILE A 44 -1.84 -11.55 -3.26
C ILE A 44 -2.13 -12.09 -1.86
N ILE A 45 -2.32 -11.21 -0.87
CA ILE A 45 -2.51 -11.59 0.53
C ILE A 45 -3.83 -12.34 0.69
N ARG A 46 -4.92 -11.87 0.07
CA ARG A 46 -6.21 -12.58 0.08
C ARG A 46 -6.07 -13.99 -0.48
N LYS A 47 -5.31 -14.17 -1.57
CA LYS A 47 -5.08 -15.49 -2.18
C LYS A 47 -4.24 -16.39 -1.28
N THR A 48 -3.19 -15.85 -0.69
CA THR A 48 -2.28 -16.58 0.21
C THR A 48 -3.00 -17.01 1.48
N LEU A 49 -3.71 -16.10 2.15
CA LEU A 49 -4.48 -16.42 3.36
C LEU A 49 -5.54 -17.49 3.09
N ARG A 50 -6.30 -17.39 1.99
CA ARG A 50 -7.27 -18.43 1.61
C ARG A 50 -6.61 -19.80 1.45
N THR A 51 -5.48 -19.86 0.76
CA THR A 51 -4.75 -21.12 0.50
C THR A 51 -4.21 -21.72 1.79
N ILE A 52 -3.64 -20.89 2.66
CA ILE A 52 -3.09 -21.31 3.96
C ILE A 52 -4.23 -21.82 4.86
N SER A 53 -5.35 -21.10 4.93
CA SER A 53 -6.52 -21.51 5.72
C SER A 53 -7.06 -22.87 5.31
N HIS A 54 -7.22 -23.13 4.00
CA HIS A 54 -7.65 -24.46 3.53
C HIS A 54 -6.66 -25.56 3.90
N ARG A 55 -5.35 -25.34 3.68
CA ARG A 55 -4.32 -26.34 4.01
C ARG A 55 -4.22 -26.64 5.51
N LEU A 56 -4.45 -25.65 6.37
CA LEU A 56 -4.47 -25.82 7.82
C LEU A 56 -5.69 -26.61 8.28
N ALA A 57 -6.86 -26.34 7.70
CA ALA A 57 -8.07 -27.07 8.00
C ALA A 57 -7.99 -28.54 7.58
N GLU A 58 -7.45 -28.83 6.39
CA GLU A 58 -7.24 -30.22 5.92
C GLU A 58 -6.32 -31.04 6.84
N ARG A 59 -5.41 -30.38 7.56
CA ARG A 59 -4.45 -31.03 8.47
C ARG A 59 -4.94 -31.12 9.91
N SER A 60 -5.99 -30.37 10.30
CA SER A 60 -6.51 -30.41 11.67
C SER A 60 -7.67 -31.41 11.78
N LYS A 61 -7.85 -32.00 12.97
CA LYS A 61 -9.00 -32.87 13.28
C LYS A 61 -10.21 -32.07 13.79
N THR A 62 -10.18 -30.75 13.67
CA THR A 62 -11.12 -29.82 14.31
C THR A 62 -11.91 -29.06 13.25
N ASN A 63 -13.11 -28.57 13.58
CA ASN A 63 -13.95 -27.73 12.70
C ASN A 63 -13.39 -26.29 12.56
N PHE A 64 -12.08 -26.17 12.36
CA PHE A 64 -11.38 -24.90 12.34
C PHE A 64 -11.67 -24.09 11.07
N ASP A 65 -11.87 -24.76 9.93
CA ASP A 65 -12.39 -24.14 8.70
C ASP A 65 -13.74 -23.47 8.91
N ASP A 66 -14.69 -24.14 9.55
CA ASP A 66 -16.03 -23.61 9.80
C ASP A 66 -15.97 -22.30 10.60
N ILE A 67 -15.11 -22.25 11.62
CA ILE A 67 -14.89 -21.05 12.45
C ILE A 67 -14.22 -19.94 11.64
N LEU A 68 -13.20 -20.25 10.82
CA LEU A 68 -12.49 -19.26 9.99
C LEU A 68 -13.41 -18.66 8.93
N ILE A 69 -14.26 -19.49 8.30
CA ILE A 69 -15.21 -19.08 7.27
C ILE A 69 -16.35 -18.27 7.89
N ALA A 70 -16.93 -18.74 9.01
CA ALA A 70 -18.01 -18.05 9.71
C ALA A 70 -17.61 -16.63 10.14
N ASN A 71 -16.37 -16.46 10.60
CA ASN A 71 -15.85 -15.16 11.03
C ASN A 71 -15.23 -14.33 9.90
N LYS A 72 -15.19 -14.83 8.65
CA LYS A 72 -14.52 -14.18 7.51
C LYS A 72 -13.09 -13.75 7.84
N MET A 73 -12.44 -14.47 8.76
CA MET A 73 -11.17 -14.09 9.36
C MET A 73 -10.03 -13.94 8.33
N PRO A 74 -9.88 -14.85 7.34
CA PRO A 74 -8.86 -14.71 6.31
C PRO A 74 -9.04 -13.44 5.45
N ARG A 75 -10.29 -12.99 5.26
CA ARG A 75 -10.57 -11.76 4.51
C ARG A 75 -10.27 -10.52 5.34
N ASN A 76 -10.70 -10.50 6.60
CA ASN A 76 -10.52 -9.33 7.46
C ASN A 76 -9.03 -9.09 7.78
N LEU A 77 -8.25 -10.14 8.01
CA LEU A 77 -6.80 -10.02 8.21
C LEU A 77 -6.06 -9.54 6.96
N ALA A 78 -6.55 -9.89 5.76
CA ALA A 78 -5.89 -9.51 4.51
C ALA A 78 -5.79 -8.00 4.34
N HIS A 79 -6.74 -7.24 4.87
CA HIS A 79 -6.81 -5.79 4.76
C HIS A 79 -5.88 -5.04 5.71
N ILE A 80 -5.39 -5.69 6.77
CA ILE A 80 -4.48 -5.06 7.74
C ILE A 80 -3.14 -4.75 7.09
N VAL A 81 -2.62 -5.65 6.25
CA VAL A 81 -1.30 -5.47 5.63
C VAL A 81 -1.27 -4.30 4.64
N PRO A 82 -2.24 -4.14 3.71
CA PRO A 82 -2.37 -2.93 2.90
C PRO A 82 -2.44 -1.64 3.74
N LEU A 83 -3.13 -1.68 4.88
CA LEU A 83 -3.23 -0.52 5.77
C LEU A 83 -1.87 -0.16 6.40
N LEU A 84 -1.11 -1.16 6.88
CA LEU A 84 0.24 -0.94 7.42
C LEU A 84 1.21 -0.44 6.35
N LEU A 85 1.12 -0.98 5.13
CA LEU A 85 1.90 -0.45 4.00
C LEU A 85 1.52 1.00 3.69
N ALA A 86 0.23 1.34 3.72
CA ALA A 86 -0.20 2.72 3.53
C ALA A 86 0.44 3.64 4.56
N TYR A 87 0.38 3.28 5.84
CA TYR A 87 0.98 4.05 6.92
C TYR A 87 2.49 4.31 6.70
N GLU A 88 3.26 3.26 6.37
CA GLU A 88 4.70 3.36 6.15
C GLU A 88 5.08 4.22 4.93
N PHE A 89 4.27 4.19 3.87
CA PHE A 89 4.59 4.88 2.62
C PHE A 89 4.10 6.33 2.56
N ILE A 90 3.23 6.77 3.48
CA ILE A 90 2.74 8.15 3.49
C ILE A 90 3.90 9.17 3.56
N PRO A 91 4.86 9.10 4.50
CA PRO A 91 5.98 10.06 4.55
C PRO A 91 6.79 10.10 3.24
N SER A 92 6.84 8.96 2.52
CA SER A 92 7.54 8.86 1.24
C SER A 92 6.78 9.46 0.07
N ILE A 93 5.45 9.48 0.12
CA ILE A 93 4.61 10.08 -0.93
C ILE A 93 4.50 11.59 -0.75
N PHE A 94 4.47 12.03 0.51
CA PHE A 94 4.25 13.43 0.89
C PHE A 94 5.55 14.12 1.35
N THR A 95 6.71 13.68 0.85
CA THR A 95 8.02 14.22 1.24
C THR A 95 8.15 15.73 1.01
N ASP A 96 7.45 16.29 0.02
CA ASP A 96 7.44 17.73 -0.27
C ASP A 96 6.32 18.50 0.49
N PHE A 97 5.53 17.79 1.30
CA PHE A 97 4.34 18.32 1.99
C PHE A 97 4.46 18.15 3.51
N PRO A 98 5.31 18.95 4.19
CA PRO A 98 5.65 18.78 5.61
C PRO A 98 4.45 18.90 6.56
N TYR A 99 3.39 19.60 6.17
CA TYR A 99 2.16 19.66 6.96
C TYR A 99 1.49 18.29 7.09
N VAL A 100 1.49 17.49 6.02
CA VAL A 100 0.89 16.14 6.03
C VAL A 100 1.73 15.19 6.87
N GLU A 101 3.05 15.31 6.81
CA GLU A 101 3.99 14.54 7.63
C GLU A 101 3.75 14.76 9.13
N SER A 102 3.55 16.01 9.54
CA SER A 102 3.31 16.38 10.95
C SER A 102 1.99 15.90 11.57
N ILE A 103 1.03 15.45 10.76
CA ILE A 103 -0.26 14.89 11.24
C ILE A 103 -0.12 13.39 11.56
N ILE A 104 0.91 12.74 11.02
CA ILE A 104 1.01 11.28 10.94
C ILE A 104 2.05 10.72 11.92
N GLU A 105 3.03 11.53 12.31
CA GLU A 105 3.80 11.37 13.55
C GLU A 105 2.97 11.70 14.80
#